data_AF-A0A6N7S5T9-F1
#
_entry.id   AF-A0A6N7S5T9-F1
#
_cell.length_a   1.000
_cell.length_b   1.000
_cell.length_c   1.000
_cell.angle_alpha   90.00
_cell.angle_beta   90.00
_cell.angle_gamma   90.00
#
_symmetry.space_group_name_H-M   'P 1'
#
loop_
_entity.id
_entity.type
_entity.pdbx_description
1 polymer ?
#
loop_
_entity_poly.entity_id
_entity_poly.type
_entity_poly.pdbx_seq_one_letter_code
_entity_poly.pdbx_strand_id
1 'polypeptide(L)'
;MNEQNLKPVRTTEEAKAKGAIGGKKSGEAKRRKKSMKAAAKLLLSLPVQGDAEKQLVKLGLDPADADNQMLVMAAMFLKAAKGDVKAATFLRDTAGEVPMTERERAEVNYTKERLKLDREKLNYTKERDKEAPPDEYESDGFIDALTGSAPEDWKDE
;
A
#
# COMPACT_ATOMS: atom_id res chain seq x y z
N MET A 1 4.70 3.19 21.37
CA MET A 1 3.66 4.10 20.84
C MET A 1 3.16 4.94 22.00
N ASN A 2 2.82 6.21 21.78
CA ASN A 2 2.29 7.07 22.85
C ASN A 2 0.76 7.05 22.82
N GLU A 3 0.16 6.15 23.60
CA GLU A 3 -1.30 5.92 23.67
C GLU A 3 -2.06 7.15 24.16
N GLN A 4 -1.39 8.05 24.88
CA GLN A 4 -1.96 9.30 25.40
C GLN A 4 -2.37 10.31 24.31
N ASN A 5 -1.95 10.12 23.05
CA ASN A 5 -2.29 11.01 21.94
C ASN A 5 -3.52 10.57 21.12
N LEU A 6 -4.10 9.39 21.39
CA LEU A 6 -5.30 8.93 20.68
C LEU A 6 -6.57 9.47 21.36
N LYS A 7 -7.27 10.37 20.67
CA LYS A 7 -8.61 10.81 21.09
C LYS A 7 -9.64 9.76 20.67
N PRO A 8 -10.29 9.05 21.61
CA PRO A 8 -11.29 8.04 21.28
C PRO A 8 -12.48 8.71 20.58
N VAL A 9 -12.98 8.05 19.54
CA VAL A 9 -14.19 8.50 18.84
C VAL A 9 -15.39 7.99 19.62
N ARG A 10 -16.32 8.87 19.98
CA ARG A 10 -17.41 8.54 20.90
C ARG A 10 -18.75 8.30 20.22
N THR A 11 -18.92 8.74 18.97
CA THR A 11 -20.16 8.55 18.21
C THR A 11 -19.91 8.09 16.76
N THR A 12 -20.91 7.45 16.17
CA THR A 12 -20.87 6.95 14.77
C THR A 12 -20.73 8.08 13.75
N GLU A 13 -21.34 9.24 14.01
CA GLU A 13 -21.20 10.43 13.17
C GLU A 13 -19.79 11.03 13.23
N GLU A 14 -19.21 11.10 14.43
CA GLU A 14 -17.84 11.57 14.62
C GLU A 14 -16.83 10.65 13.91
N ALA A 15 -17.09 9.34 13.90
CA ALA A 15 -16.29 8.35 13.16
C ALA A 15 -16.38 8.57 11.65
N LYS A 16 -17.59 8.78 11.11
CA LYS A 16 -17.79 9.10 9.68
C LYS A 16 -17.08 10.38 9.28
N ALA A 17 -17.22 11.45 10.06
CA ALA A 17 -16.58 12.74 9.78
C ALA A 17 -15.05 12.64 9.82
N LYS A 18 -14.48 12.01 10.85
CA LYS A 18 -13.03 11.77 10.95
C LYS A 18 -12.51 10.89 9.82
N GLY A 19 -13.25 9.85 9.43
CA GLY A 19 -12.94 8.99 8.29
C GLY A 19 -12.90 9.76 6.96
N ALA A 20 -13.88 10.63 6.72
CA ALA A 20 -13.93 11.47 5.53
C ALA A 20 -12.75 12.46 5.46
N ILE A 21 -12.43 13.13 6.59
CA ILE A 21 -11.29 14.05 6.69
C ILE A 21 -9.97 13.30 6.47
N GLY A 22 -9.82 12.11 7.06
CA GLY A 22 -8.66 11.24 6.87
C GLY A 22 -8.50 10.80 5.42
N GLY A 23 -9.60 10.41 4.77
CA GLY A 23 -9.64 10.05 3.35
C GLY A 23 -9.23 11.21 2.45
N LYS A 24 -9.76 12.42 2.69
CA LYS A 24 -9.39 13.63 1.94
C LYS A 24 -7.92 13.97 2.09
N LYS A 25 -7.40 14.02 3.33
CA LYS A 25 -5.98 14.28 3.61
C LYS A 25 -5.05 13.22 3.00
N SER A 26 -5.45 11.95 3.05
CA SER A 26 -4.72 10.85 2.42
C SER A 26 -4.71 11.00 0.89
N GLY A 27 -5.84 11.39 0.29
CA GLY A 27 -5.96 11.70 -1.14
C GLY A 27 -5.07 12.87 -1.55
N GLU A 28 -5.09 13.97 -0.80
CA GLU A 28 -4.20 15.13 -1.00
C GLU A 28 -2.72 14.74 -0.86
N ALA A 29 -2.37 13.96 0.16
CA ALA A 29 -1.00 13.46 0.34
C ALA A 29 -0.58 12.53 -0.82
N LYS A 30 -1.46 11.67 -1.31
CA LYS A 30 -1.21 10.81 -2.48
C LYS A 30 -1.06 11.64 -3.76
N ARG A 31 -1.90 12.66 -3.98
CA ARG A 31 -1.78 13.59 -5.12
C ARG A 31 -0.50 14.43 -5.02
N ARG A 32 -0.13 14.90 -3.83
CA ARG A 32 1.13 15.61 -3.56
C ARG A 32 2.36 14.71 -3.73
N LYS A 33 2.29 13.44 -3.34
CA LYS A 33 3.34 12.45 -3.63
C LYS A 33 3.41 12.14 -5.13
N LYS A 34 2.28 12.05 -5.83
CA LYS A 34 2.23 11.92 -7.29
C LYS A 34 2.85 13.15 -7.97
N SER A 35 2.59 14.36 -7.46
CA SER A 35 3.21 15.59 -7.97
C SER A 35 4.69 15.69 -7.63
N MET A 36 5.11 15.27 -6.43
CA MET A 36 6.53 15.23 -6.05
C MET A 36 7.30 14.20 -6.88
N LYS A 37 6.71 13.03 -7.14
CA LYS A 37 7.26 12.03 -8.06
C LYS A 37 7.38 12.61 -9.47
N ALA A 38 6.39 13.37 -9.93
CA ALA A 38 6.43 14.05 -11.22
C ALA A 38 7.53 15.13 -11.27
N ALA A 39 7.67 15.93 -10.21
CA ALA A 39 8.73 16.94 -10.10
C ALA A 39 10.12 16.30 -10.07
N ALA A 40 10.30 15.22 -9.31
CA ALA A 40 11.55 14.47 -9.29
C ALA A 40 11.86 13.86 -10.67
N LYS A 41 10.86 13.27 -11.35
CA LYS A 41 11.03 12.74 -12.70
C LYS A 41 11.42 13.84 -13.70
N LEU A 42 10.78 15.01 -13.60
CA LEU A 42 11.12 16.17 -14.41
C LEU A 42 12.59 16.57 -14.19
N LEU A 43 12.98 16.79 -12.93
CA LEU A 43 14.36 17.19 -12.60
C LEU A 43 15.40 16.20 -13.11
N LEU A 44 15.15 14.90 -12.97
CA LEU A 44 16.05 13.85 -13.44
C LEU A 44 16.14 13.79 -14.98
N SER A 45 15.06 14.12 -15.69
CA SER A 45 15.04 14.13 -17.17
C SER A 45 15.63 15.39 -17.81
N LEU A 46 15.95 16.42 -17.03
CA LEU A 46 16.57 17.63 -17.57
C LEU A 46 18.03 17.34 -17.98
N PRO A 47 18.52 18.00 -19.04
CA PRO A 47 19.93 17.87 -19.43
C PRO A 47 20.84 18.42 -18.33
N VAL A 48 22.00 17.78 -18.18
CA VAL A 48 23.06 18.24 -17.30
C VAL A 48 23.70 19.49 -17.89
N GLN A 49 24.08 20.44 -17.04
CA GLN A 49 24.72 21.67 -17.46
C GLN A 49 26.08 21.86 -16.78
N GLY A 50 26.99 22.53 -17.48
CA GLY A 50 28.24 23.01 -16.92
C GLY A 50 29.29 21.90 -16.74
N ASP A 51 30.05 21.94 -15.65
CA ASP A 51 31.20 21.06 -15.47
C ASP A 51 30.83 19.60 -15.22
N ALA A 52 29.61 19.33 -14.75
CA ALA A 52 29.08 17.99 -14.56
C ALA A 52 28.91 17.25 -15.91
N GLU A 53 28.53 17.95 -16.98
CA GLU A 53 28.40 17.39 -18.33
C GLU A 53 29.77 16.90 -18.83
N LYS A 54 30.81 17.72 -18.66
CA LYS A 54 32.20 17.36 -19.03
C LYS A 54 32.69 16.12 -18.27
N GLN A 55 32.26 15.93 -17.03
CA GLN A 55 32.59 14.73 -16.25
C GLN A 55 31.94 13.47 -16.84
N LEU A 56 30.70 13.57 -17.33
CA LEU A 56 30.01 12.46 -17.98
C LEU A 56 30.63 12.12 -19.33
N VAL A 57 31.00 13.12 -20.13
CA VAL A 57 31.71 12.90 -21.40
C VAL A 57 33.05 12.18 -21.17
N LYS A 58 33.78 12.51 -20.09
CA LYS A 58 35.00 11.79 -19.72
C LYS A 58 34.77 10.32 -19.35
N LEU A 59 33.56 9.96 -18.91
CA LEU A 59 33.15 8.58 -18.67
C LEU A 59 32.67 7.86 -19.94
N GLY A 60 32.68 8.55 -21.09
CA GLY A 60 32.29 7.99 -22.39
C GLY A 60 30.80 8.12 -22.73
N LEU A 61 30.05 8.95 -22.00
CA LEU A 61 28.65 9.25 -22.31
C LEU A 61 28.54 10.32 -23.39
N ASP A 62 27.57 10.16 -24.30
CA ASP A 62 27.22 11.18 -25.29
C ASP A 62 26.59 12.40 -24.57
N PRO A 63 27.02 13.64 -24.86
CA PRO A 63 26.34 14.85 -24.38
C PRO A 63 24.83 14.87 -24.62
N ALA A 64 24.34 14.27 -25.71
CA ALA A 64 22.92 14.21 -26.02
C ALA A 64 22.12 13.33 -25.02
N ASP A 65 22.78 12.35 -24.41
CA ASP A 65 22.20 11.42 -23.43
C ASP A 65 22.59 11.79 -21.98
N ALA A 66 23.30 12.91 -21.79
CA ALA A 66 23.75 13.38 -20.49
C ALA A 66 22.63 14.11 -19.72
N ASP A 67 21.69 13.34 -19.17
CA ASP A 67 20.65 13.83 -18.27
C ASP A 67 21.05 13.76 -16.78
N ASN A 68 20.29 14.46 -15.93
CA ASN A 68 20.57 14.48 -14.49
C ASN A 68 20.44 13.09 -13.85
N GLN A 69 19.65 12.18 -14.43
CA GLN A 69 19.59 10.79 -13.99
C GLN A 69 20.95 10.11 -14.17
N MET A 70 21.57 10.28 -15.34
CA MET A 70 22.88 9.72 -15.64
C MET A 70 23.99 10.35 -14.80
N LEU A 71 23.87 11.64 -14.47
CA LEU A 71 24.75 12.29 -13.51
C LEU A 71 24.74 11.63 -12.13
N VAL A 72 23.54 11.35 -11.58
CA VAL A 72 23.42 10.67 -10.28
C VAL A 72 24.02 9.26 -10.36
N MET A 73 23.76 8.52 -11.43
CA MET A 73 24.32 7.16 -11.62
C MET A 73 25.84 7.17 -11.68
N ALA A 74 26.43 8.08 -12.47
CA ALA A 74 27.88 8.24 -12.55
C ALA A 74 28.51 8.63 -11.21
N ALA A 75 27.89 9.54 -10.46
CA ALA A 75 28.38 9.93 -9.14
C ALA A 75 28.34 8.76 -8.15
N MET A 76 27.28 7.94 -8.17
CA MET A 76 27.18 6.74 -7.35
C MET A 76 28.19 5.69 -7.77
N PHE A 77 28.41 5.48 -9.07
CA PHE A 77 29.44 4.59 -9.59
C PHE A 77 30.83 4.98 -9.10
N LEU A 78 31.20 6.26 -9.21
CA LEU A 78 32.49 6.75 -8.72
C LEU A 78 32.65 6.61 -7.21
N LYS A 79 31.57 6.77 -6.43
CA LYS A 79 31.58 6.51 -4.98
C LYS A 79 31.74 5.03 -4.66
N ALA A 80 31.00 4.17 -5.35
CA ALA A 80 31.09 2.72 -5.19
C ALA A 80 32.49 2.20 -5.53
N ALA A 81 33.10 2.71 -6.61
CA ALA A 81 34.47 2.39 -7.01
C ALA A 81 35.52 2.78 -5.95
N LYS A 82 35.21 3.76 -5.09
CA LYS A 82 36.03 4.18 -3.94
C LYS A 82 35.75 3.37 -2.66
N GLY A 83 34.86 2.39 -2.71
CA GLY A 83 34.52 1.52 -1.57
C GLY A 83 33.27 1.91 -0.80
N ASP A 84 32.44 2.85 -1.28
CA ASP A 84 31.15 3.14 -0.66
C ASP A 84 30.14 2.01 -0.92
N VAL A 85 29.96 1.14 0.07
CA VAL A 85 29.05 -0.01 0.03
C VAL A 85 27.59 0.42 -0.20
N LYS A 86 27.17 1.59 0.31
CA LYS A 86 25.79 2.08 0.12
C LYS A 86 25.57 2.51 -1.32
N ALA A 87 26.55 3.17 -1.93
CA ALA A 87 26.51 3.52 -3.35
C ALA A 87 26.49 2.25 -4.23
N ALA A 88 27.30 1.24 -3.89
CA ALA A 88 27.28 -0.05 -4.58
C ALA A 88 25.92 -0.76 -4.45
N THR A 89 25.33 -0.73 -3.26
CA THR A 89 23.99 -1.28 -2.99
C THR A 89 22.93 -0.55 -3.79
N PHE A 90 22.98 0.79 -3.84
CA PHE A 90 22.06 1.60 -4.64
C PHE A 90 22.13 1.25 -6.13
N LEU A 91 23.34 1.11 -6.70
CA LEU A 91 23.53 0.72 -8.09
C LEU A 91 22.98 -0.68 -8.37
N ARG A 92 23.30 -1.65 -7.51
CA ARG A 92 22.79 -3.01 -7.57
C ARG A 92 21.25 -3.05 -7.54
N ASP A 93 20.64 -2.35 -6.60
CA ASP A 93 19.18 -2.30 -6.46
C ASP A 93 18.53 -1.62 -7.67
N THR A 94 19.16 -0.60 -8.24
CA THR A 94 18.70 0.09 -9.45
C THR A 94 18.83 -0.79 -10.69
N ALA A 95 19.88 -1.60 -10.79
CA ALA A 95 20.07 -2.60 -11.85
C ALA A 95 19.10 -3.79 -11.73
N GLY A 96 18.39 -3.92 -10.61
CA GLY A 96 17.49 -5.04 -10.34
C GLY A 96 18.21 -6.31 -9.89
N GLU A 97 19.51 -6.23 -9.59
CA GLU A 97 20.32 -7.35 -9.13
C GLU A 97 20.17 -7.56 -7.63
N VAL A 98 18.96 -7.78 -7.14
CA VAL A 98 18.78 -8.16 -5.72
C VAL A 98 19.17 -9.63 -5.60
N PRO A 99 20.24 -9.99 -4.86
CA PRO A 99 20.55 -11.38 -4.58
C PRO A 99 19.49 -11.91 -3.62
N MET A 100 18.36 -12.33 -4.16
CA MET A 100 17.28 -12.93 -3.39
C MET A 100 17.61 -14.41 -3.22
N THR A 101 17.81 -14.81 -1.98
CA THR A 101 17.97 -16.21 -1.61
C THR A 101 16.74 -17.01 -2.00
N GLU A 102 16.89 -18.32 -2.25
CA GLU A 102 15.75 -19.18 -2.59
C GLU A 102 14.63 -19.12 -1.54
N ARG A 103 15.01 -18.97 -0.27
CA ARG A 103 14.09 -18.80 0.86
C ARG A 103 13.23 -17.55 0.73
N GLU A 104 13.84 -16.41 0.44
CA GLU A 104 13.11 -15.14 0.26
C GLU A 104 12.19 -15.19 -0.97
N ARG A 105 12.60 -15.87 -2.05
CA ARG A 105 11.73 -16.09 -3.22
C ARG A 105 10.51 -16.94 -2.84
N ALA A 106 10.71 -18.00 -2.07
CA ALA A 106 9.63 -18.86 -1.60
C ALA A 106 8.65 -18.11 -0.68
N GLU A 107 9.15 -17.29 0.25
CA GLU A 107 8.33 -16.44 1.11
C GLU A 107 7.50 -15.41 0.31
N VAL A 108 8.10 -14.78 -0.71
CA VAL A 108 7.38 -13.86 -1.62
C VAL A 108 6.31 -14.59 -2.44
N ASN A 109 6.55 -15.83 -2.85
CA ASN A 109 5.56 -16.62 -3.59
C ASN A 109 4.40 -17.04 -2.69
N TYR A 110 4.70 -17.56 -1.50
CA TYR A 110 3.69 -17.94 -0.51
C TYR A 110 2.79 -16.75 -0.12
N THR A 111 3.38 -15.58 0.11
CA THR A 111 2.61 -14.36 0.42
C THR A 111 1.72 -13.91 -0.73
N LYS A 112 2.20 -14.01 -1.98
CA LYS A 112 1.37 -13.74 -3.17
C LYS A 112 0.20 -14.71 -3.30
N GLU A 113 0.42 -16.01 -3.09
CA GLU A 113 -0.64 -17.03 -3.14
C GLU A 113 -1.70 -16.78 -2.07
N ARG A 114 -1.27 -16.51 -0.84
CA ARG A 114 -2.19 -16.15 0.25
C ARG A 114 -3.02 -14.91 -0.09
N LEU A 115 -2.40 -13.85 -0.62
CA LEU A 115 -3.11 -12.64 -1.05
C LEU A 115 -4.11 -12.88 -2.19
N LYS A 116 -3.83 -13.82 -3.10
CA LYS A 116 -4.78 -14.22 -4.15
C LYS A 116 -5.99 -14.92 -3.54
N LEU A 117 -5.74 -15.86 -2.63
CA LEU A 117 -6.79 -16.62 -1.97
C LEU A 117 -7.68 -15.73 -1.08
N ASP A 118 -7.09 -14.78 -0.37
CA ASP A 118 -7.83 -13.78 0.40
C ASP A 118 -8.69 -12.87 -0.50
N ARG A 119 -8.17 -12.50 -1.67
CA ARG A 119 -8.91 -11.71 -2.68
C ARG A 119 -10.10 -12.51 -3.25
N GLU A 120 -9.88 -13.78 -3.55
CA GLU A 120 -10.91 -14.67 -4.08
C GLU A 120 -12.03 -14.90 -3.06
N LYS A 121 -11.68 -15.19 -1.81
CA LYS A 121 -12.65 -15.27 -0.70
C LYS A 121 -13.47 -14.00 -0.56
N LEU A 122 -12.84 -12.83 -0.65
CA LEU A 122 -13.53 -11.54 -0.58
C LEU A 122 -14.51 -11.33 -1.75
N ASN A 123 -14.15 -11.80 -2.94
CA ASN A 123 -15.06 -11.76 -4.09
C ASN A 123 -16.22 -12.73 -3.90
N TYR A 124 -15.96 -13.96 -3.47
CA TYR A 124 -16.98 -14.96 -3.18
C TYR A 124 -17.98 -14.46 -2.12
N THR A 125 -17.52 -13.86 -1.02
CA THR A 125 -18.42 -13.28 -0.02
C THR A 125 -19.26 -12.14 -0.60
N LYS A 126 -18.68 -11.30 -1.46
CA LYS A 126 -19.43 -10.20 -2.11
C LYS A 126 -20.47 -10.70 -3.10
N GLU A 127 -20.20 -11.81 -3.78
CA GLU A 127 -21.15 -12.44 -4.70
C GLU A 127 -22.29 -13.10 -3.91
N ARG A 128 -21.95 -13.85 -2.85
CA ARG A 128 -22.95 -14.42 -1.93
C ARG A 128 -23.83 -13.36 -1.28
N ASP A 129 -23.27 -12.25 -0.81
CA ASP A 129 -24.06 -11.18 -0.17
C ASP A 129 -24.90 -10.37 -1.19
N LYS A 130 -24.68 -10.53 -2.50
CA LYS A 130 -25.54 -9.98 -3.57
C LYS A 130 -26.63 -10.96 -4.00
N GLU A 131 -26.36 -12.25 -3.91
CA GLU A 131 -27.30 -13.33 -4.23
C GLU A 131 -28.17 -13.74 -3.03
N ALA A 132 -27.80 -13.32 -1.82
CA ALA A 132 -28.64 -13.46 -0.65
C ALA A 132 -29.96 -12.69 -0.88
N PRO A 133 -31.11 -13.37 -0.88
CA PRO A 133 -32.39 -12.67 -0.88
C PRO A 133 -32.43 -11.72 0.33
N PRO A 134 -33.06 -10.54 0.23
CA PRO A 134 -33.28 -9.70 1.41
C PRO A 134 -33.91 -10.56 2.50
N ASP A 135 -33.42 -10.44 3.73
CA ASP A 135 -33.90 -11.20 4.89
C ASP A 135 -35.38 -10.87 5.14
N GLU A 136 -36.29 -11.47 4.36
CA GLU A 136 -37.63 -11.77 4.79
C GLU A 136 -37.45 -12.87 5.82
N TYR A 137 -37.28 -12.47 7.08
CA TYR A 137 -37.68 -13.31 8.19
C TYR A 137 -39.19 -13.53 8.04
N GLU A 138 -39.60 -14.46 7.17
CA GLU A 138 -40.83 -15.17 7.42
C GLU A 138 -40.62 -15.79 8.80
N SER A 139 -41.34 -15.24 9.76
CA SER A 139 -41.56 -15.85 11.06
C SER A 139 -42.24 -17.20 10.81
N ASP A 140 -41.47 -18.19 10.35
CA ASP A 140 -41.78 -19.59 10.54
C ASP A 140 -42.09 -19.69 12.02
N GLY A 141 -43.33 -20.02 12.36
CA GLY A 141 -43.95 -19.89 13.68
C GLY A 141 -43.24 -20.62 14.84
N PHE A 142 -41.96 -20.93 14.72
CA PHE A 142 -41.03 -21.31 15.77
C PHE A 142 -40.99 -20.30 16.93
N ILE A 143 -40.99 -18.98 16.67
CA ILE A 143 -41.12 -17.97 17.75
C ILE A 143 -42.53 -18.03 18.35
N ASP A 144 -43.56 -18.17 17.51
CA ASP A 144 -44.97 -18.19 17.93
C ASP A 144 -45.32 -19.44 18.77
N ALA A 145 -44.71 -20.58 18.42
CA ALA A 145 -44.77 -21.84 19.16
C ALA A 145 -44.02 -21.77 20.50
N LEU A 146 -42.93 -20.99 20.57
CA LEU A 146 -42.20 -20.77 21.83
C LEU A 146 -42.98 -19.87 22.79
N THR A 147 -43.74 -18.91 22.27
CA THR A 147 -44.62 -18.03 23.08
C THR A 147 -45.95 -18.68 23.46
N GLY A 148 -46.40 -19.71 22.73
CA GLY A 148 -47.67 -20.41 22.97
C GLY A 148 -47.66 -21.49 24.06
N SER A 149 -46.51 -21.87 24.62
CA SER A 149 -46.42 -23.02 25.55
C SER A 149 -45.86 -22.72 26.95
N ALA A 150 -45.77 -21.46 27.38
CA ALA A 150 -45.41 -21.17 28.77
C ALA A 150 -45.88 -19.77 29.22
N PRO A 151 -47.13 -19.64 29.71
CA PRO A 151 -47.27 -18.91 30.97
C PRO A 151 -48.39 -19.38 31.92
N GLU A 152 -48.76 -20.67 31.99
CA GLU A 152 -49.82 -21.09 32.96
C GLU A 152 -49.47 -22.15 34.02
N ASP A 153 -48.23 -22.63 34.13
CA ASP A 153 -47.87 -23.62 35.17
C ASP A 153 -46.98 -23.09 36.33
N TRP A 154 -46.94 -21.76 36.54
CA TRP A 154 -46.22 -21.16 37.69
C TRP A 154 -47.08 -20.21 38.53
N LYS A 155 -48.37 -20.52 38.69
CA LYS A 155 -49.20 -20.00 39.78
C LYS A 155 -50.09 -21.11 40.32
N ASP A 156 -49.60 -21.77 41.36
CA ASP A 156 -50.28 -21.97 42.65
C ASP A 156 -49.70 -23.18 43.39
N GLU A 157 -48.72 -22.93 44.27
CA GLU A 157 -48.68 -23.30 45.70
C GLU A 157 -47.39 -22.76 46.37
#